data_AF-A0A3D4DXS8-F1
#
_entry.id   AF-A0A3D4DXS8-F1
#
_cell.length_a   1.000
_cell.length_b   1.000
_cell.length_c   1.000
_cell.angle_alpha   90.00
_cell.angle_beta   90.00
_cell.angle_gamma   90.00
#
_symmetry.space_group_name_H-M   'P 1'
#
loop_
_entity.id
_entity.type
_entity.pdbx_description
1 polymer ?
#
loop_
_entity_poly.entity_id
_entity_poly.type
_entity_poly.pdbx_seq_one_letter_code
_entity_poly.pdbx_strand_id
1 'polypeptide(L)' 'MTLQDLSPDSIISTPEAGELLGISAERIRQLEKMGYIRKVERGRWHVSDVVQGYLHYLRESEYEL' A
#
# COMPACT_ATOMS: atom_id res chain seq x y z
N MET A 1 5.15 -16.65 -0.89
CA MET A 1 6.15 -15.77 -1.53
C MET A 1 6.85 -15.03 -0.41
N THR A 2 8.18 -14.97 -0.37
CA THR A 2 8.90 -14.12 0.60
C THR A 2 8.93 -12.70 0.05
N LEU A 3 8.80 -11.68 0.93
CA LEU A 3 8.83 -10.26 0.51
C LEU A 3 10.18 -9.83 -0.12
N GLN A 4 11.19 -10.71 -0.10
CA GLN A 4 12.56 -10.43 -0.53
C GLN A 4 12.75 -10.37 -2.06
N ASP A 5 11.79 -10.88 -2.85
CA ASP A 5 11.87 -10.90 -4.32
C ASP A 5 10.92 -9.89 -5.00
N LEU A 6 10.39 -8.92 -4.24
CA LEU A 6 9.45 -7.93 -4.77
C LEU A 6 10.17 -6.89 -5.62
N SER A 7 9.72 -6.74 -6.87
CA SER A 7 10.02 -5.57 -7.71
C SER A 7 8.92 -4.51 -7.58
N PRO A 8 9.18 -3.24 -7.94
CA PRO A 8 8.17 -2.18 -7.93
C PRO A 8 6.88 -2.53 -8.71
N ASP A 9 7.02 -3.27 -9.81
CA ASP A 9 5.90 -3.67 -10.68
C ASP A 9 5.21 -4.97 -10.23
N SER A 10 5.74 -5.65 -9.21
CA SER A 10 5.16 -6.88 -8.69
C SER A 10 3.75 -6.62 -8.17
N ILE A 11 2.83 -7.54 -8.50
CA ILE A 11 1.44 -7.48 -8.05
C ILE A 11 1.29 -8.31 -6.78
N ILE A 12 0.88 -7.66 -5.70
CA ILE A 12 0.68 -8.26 -4.37
C ILE A 12 -0.78 -8.17 -3.93
N SER A 13 -1.19 -9.08 -3.06
CA SER A 13 -2.50 -9.09 -2.43
C SER A 13 -2.61 -8.08 -1.28
N THR A 14 -3.83 -7.77 -0.83
CA THR A 14 -4.03 -6.89 0.35
C THR A 14 -3.32 -7.38 1.62
N PRO A 15 -3.34 -8.68 1.99
CA PRO A 15 -2.56 -9.17 3.13
C PRO A 15 -1.06 -8.94 2.96
N GLU A 16 -0.49 -9.27 1.79
CA GLU A 16 0.93 -9.05 1.49
C GLU A 16 1.31 -7.56 1.53
N ALA A 17 0.42 -6.66 1.08
CA ALA A 17 0.60 -5.22 1.19
C ALA A 17 0.61 -4.74 2.65
N GLY A 18 -0.23 -5.32 3.50
CA GLY A 18 -0.23 -5.06 4.94
C GLY A 18 1.08 -5.51 5.60
N GLU A 19 1.54 -6.72 5.27
CA GLU A 19 2.82 -7.25 5.74
C GLU A 19 4.00 -6.38 5.28
N LEU A 20 4.01 -5.96 4.00
CA LEU A 20 5.04 -5.09 3.43
C LEU A 20 5.17 -3.76 4.18
N LEU A 21 4.05 -3.13 4.52
CA LEU A 21 4.04 -1.82 5.19
C LEU A 21 4.04 -1.92 6.73
N GLY A 22 3.91 -3.12 7.30
CA GLY A 22 3.76 -3.31 8.73
C GLY A 22 2.44 -2.76 9.30
N ILE A 23 1.36 -2.79 8.52
CA ILE A 23 0.03 -2.30 8.90
C ILE A 23 -1.06 -3.33 8.61
N SER A 24 -2.26 -3.14 9.16
CA SER A 24 -3.35 -4.08 8.92
C SER A 24 -3.84 -4.04 7.47
N ALA A 25 -4.32 -5.18 6.97
CA ALA A 25 -4.99 -5.26 5.66
C ALA A 25 -6.21 -4.32 5.55
N GLU A 26 -6.87 -4.01 6.67
CA GLU A 26 -7.94 -3.03 6.70
C GLU A 26 -7.43 -1.61 6.48
N ARG A 27 -6.26 -1.26 7.02
CA ARG A 27 -5.64 0.04 6.77
C ARG A 27 -5.29 0.22 5.29
N ILE A 28 -4.88 -0.84 4.59
CA ILE A 28 -4.69 -0.80 3.13
C ILE A 28 -5.99 -0.42 2.40
N ARG A 29 -7.13 -1.03 2.77
CA ARG A 29 -8.44 -0.68 2.19
C ARG A 29 -8.87 0.76 2.51
N GLN A 30 -8.54 1.24 3.70
CA GLN A 30 -8.83 2.63 4.08
C GLN A 30 -8.02 3.61 3.21
N LEU A 31 -6.72 3.34 3.01
CA LEU A 31 -5.86 4.14 2.15
C LEU A 31 -6.33 4.15 0.69
N GLU A 32 -6.87 3.03 0.18
CA GLU A 32 -7.56 2.99 -1.13
C GLU A 32 -8.77 3.93 -1.15
N LYS A 33 -9.66 3.81 -0.17
CA LYS A 33 -10.88 4.65 -0.09
C LYS A 33 -10.57 6.13 0.04
N MET A 34 -9.46 6.46 0.70
CA MET A 34 -8.94 7.81 0.85
C MET A 34 -8.22 8.32 -0.42
N GLY A 35 -7.98 7.45 -1.41
CA GLY A 35 -7.36 7.81 -2.68
C GLY A 35 -5.83 7.79 -2.69
N TYR A 36 -5.18 7.38 -1.60
CA TYR A 36 -3.71 7.33 -1.52
C TYR A 36 -3.10 6.18 -2.32
N ILE A 37 -3.77 5.03 -2.37
CA ILE A 37 -3.27 3.84 -3.07
C ILE A 37 -4.25 3.44 -4.16
N ARG A 38 -3.75 3.19 -5.37
CA ARG A 38 -4.54 2.69 -6.51
C ARG A 38 -4.41 1.19 -6.64
N LYS A 39 -5.53 0.51 -6.88
CA LYS A 39 -5.55 -0.93 -7.15
C LYS A 39 -5.35 -1.21 -8.64
N VAL A 40 -4.70 -2.34 -8.94
CA VAL A 40 -4.67 -2.91 -10.29
C VAL A 40 -6.00 -3.58 -10.59
N GLU A 41 -6.45 -4.41 -9.65
CA GLU A 41 -7.74 -5.09 -9.66
C GLU A 41 -8.19 -5.33 -8.21
N ARG A 42 -9.34 -5.99 -8.01
CA ARG A 42 -9.89 -6.19 -6.67
C ARG A 42 -8.88 -6.91 -5.75
N GLY A 43 -8.40 -6.21 -4.74
CA GLY A 43 -7.48 -6.75 -3.73
C GLY A 43 -6.05 -6.98 -4.23
N ARG A 44 -5.68 -6.41 -5.37
CA ARG A 44 -4.35 -6.51 -5.97
C ARG A 44 -3.74 -5.14 -6.22
N TRP A 45 -2.45 -5.03 -5.96
CA TRP A 45 -1.72 -3.76 -5.93
C TRP A 45 -0.34 -3.91 -6.55
N HIS A 46 0.13 -2.90 -7.25
CA HIS A 46 1.57 -2.79 -7.50
C HIS A 46 2.28 -2.41 -6.20
N VAL A 47 3.46 -2.98 -5.97
CA VAL A 47 4.31 -2.63 -4.81
C VAL A 47 4.61 -1.13 -4.79
N SER A 48 4.93 -0.54 -5.94
CA SER A 48 5.22 0.89 -6.08
C SER A 48 4.05 1.78 -5.61
N ASP A 49 2.83 1.48 -6.04
CA ASP A 49 1.63 2.24 -5.68
C ASP A 49 1.35 2.19 -4.17
N VAL A 50 1.53 1.02 -3.55
CA VAL A 50 1.33 0.83 -2.10
C VAL A 50 2.33 1.65 -1.29
N VAL A 51 3.62 1.54 -1.63
CA VAL A 51 4.70 2.23 -0.91
C VAL A 51 4.60 3.74 -1.10
N GLN A 52 4.46 4.21 -2.34
CA GLN A 52 4.38 5.66 -2.62
C GLN A 52 3.12 6.28 -2.04
N GLY A 53 1.98 5.60 -2.14
CA GLY A 53 0.72 6.07 -1.56
C GLY A 53 0.80 6.20 -0.05
N TYR A 54 1.42 5.23 0.63
CA TYR A 54 1.60 5.29 2.08
C TYR A 54 2.57 6.40 2.50
N LEU A 55 3.68 6.59 1.79
CA LEU A 55 4.60 7.71 2.05
C LEU A 55 3.92 9.07 1.86
N HIS A 56 3.07 9.20 0.83
CA HIS A 56 2.31 10.42 0.62
C HIS A 56 1.34 10.69 1.76
N TYR A 57 0.63 9.66 2.23
CA TYR A 57 -0.26 9.74 3.40
C TYR A 57 0.48 10.20 4.65
N LEU A 58 1.63 9.59 4.97
CA LEU A 58 2.43 9.98 6.15
C LEU A 58 2.85 11.44 6.06
N ARG A 59 3.36 11.86 4.91
CA ARG A 59 3.80 13.24 4.69
C ARG A 59 2.65 14.24 4.87
N GLU A 60 1.46 13.98 4.34
CA GLU A 60 0.32 14.88 4.56
C GLU A 60 -0.10 14.91 6.03
N SER A 61 -0.14 13.75 6.70
CA SER A 61 -0.52 13.69 8.11
C SER A 61 0.46 14.42 9.05
N GLU A 62 1.73 14.53 8.66
CA GLU A 62 2.73 15.28 9.43
C GLU A 62 2.56 16.80 9.33
N TYR A 63 1.90 17.32 8.29
CA TYR A 63 1.68 18.77 8.09
C TYR A 63 0.30 19.26 8.55
N GLU A 64 -0.55 18.39 9.10
CA GLU A 64 -1.85 18.74 9.69
C GLU A 64 -1.79 19.04 11.21
N LEU A 65 -0.58 19.14 11.79
CA LEU A 65 -0.30 19.52 13.19
C LEU A 65 0.25 20.94 13.29
#